data_AF-A0A1I8B8Z8-F1
#
_entry.id   AF-A0A1I8B8Z8-F1
#
_cell.length_a   1.000
_cell.length_b   1.000
_cell.length_c   1.000
_cell.angle_alpha   90.00
_cell.angle_beta   90.00
_cell.angle_gamma   90.00
#
_symmetry.space_group_name_H-M   'P 1'
#
loop_
_entity.id
_entity.type
_entity.pdbx_description
1 polymer ?
#
loop_
_entity_poly.entity_id
_entity_poly.type
_entity_poly.pdbx_seq_one_letter_code
_entity_poly.pdbx_strand_id
1 'polypeptide(L)'
;WKEAIKKRIPMYIYNNNYSRRPKFDLANDNYKMNETANLFLIPKETYGTEPKLLRLKIQLYPETIEQMLIFRYWLERLSHCFIENIKIEQGLINPEMIDLFFDGSQTFKLHAKYFHLYRIFYYPEEYQFMYDYVAIYGSKGIYYDDDSDWKMRGAKIKEEERYYRQIEEREHVFCKVVEYEFFGIDNPALHVMMYILFPIGSKKVMNVESKRIF
;
A
#
# COMPACT_ATOMS: atom_id res chain seq x y z
N TRP A 1 5.30 20.54 5.35
CA TRP A 1 4.04 21.06 4.78
C TRP A 1 4.29 22.13 3.74
N LYS A 2 4.72 23.36 4.09
CA LYS A 2 5.10 24.39 3.08
C LYS A 2 6.14 23.89 2.07
N GLU A 3 7.16 23.19 2.56
CA GLU A 3 8.17 22.56 1.70
C GLU A 3 7.58 21.46 0.80
N ALA A 4 6.58 20.71 1.27
CA ALA A 4 5.93 19.68 0.45
C ALA A 4 5.15 20.29 -0.72
N ILE A 5 4.47 21.42 -0.48
CA ILE A 5 3.80 22.21 -1.53
C ILE A 5 4.84 22.75 -2.51
N LYS A 6 5.91 23.38 -2.01
CA LYS A 6 6.98 23.96 -2.84
C LYS A 6 7.68 22.90 -3.71
N LYS A 7 7.99 21.74 -3.15
CA LYS A 7 8.64 20.62 -3.84
C LYS A 7 7.66 19.78 -4.66
N ARG A 8 6.36 20.06 -4.59
CA ARG A 8 5.29 19.27 -5.21
C ARG A 8 5.41 17.78 -4.87
N ILE A 9 5.53 17.46 -3.58
CA ILE A 9 5.52 16.06 -3.13
C ILE A 9 4.11 15.50 -3.37
N PRO A 10 3.97 14.35 -4.06
CA PRO A 10 2.66 13.81 -4.37
C PRO A 10 1.96 13.24 -3.13
N MET A 11 0.68 13.54 -2.94
CA MET A 11 -0.20 13.05 -1.87
C MET A 11 -0.40 11.54 -1.93
N TYR A 12 -0.42 10.98 -3.13
CA TYR A 12 -0.54 9.56 -3.39
C TYR A 12 0.42 9.14 -4.51
N ILE A 13 0.95 7.92 -4.41
CA ILE A 13 1.70 7.26 -5.46
C ILE A 13 0.68 6.81 -6.49
N TYR A 14 0.77 7.38 -7.69
CA TYR A 14 -0.06 7.00 -8.82
C TYR A 14 0.71 6.02 -9.69
N ASN A 15 0.23 4.78 -9.72
CA ASN A 15 0.85 3.73 -10.54
C ASN A 15 0.06 3.62 -11.86
N ASN A 16 0.44 4.44 -12.83
CA ASN A 16 -0.32 4.56 -14.07
C ASN A 16 -0.03 3.38 -15.00
N ASN A 17 -0.86 2.34 -14.93
CA ASN A 17 -0.83 1.25 -15.92
C ASN A 17 -1.30 1.66 -17.32
N TYR A 18 -1.84 2.86 -17.50
CA TYR A 18 -2.18 3.37 -18.83
C TYR A 18 -0.96 3.77 -19.67
N SER A 19 0.23 3.83 -19.07
CA SER A 19 1.52 4.12 -19.73
C SER A 19 1.93 3.10 -20.82
N ARG A 20 1.19 1.99 -20.98
CA ARG A 20 1.34 1.10 -22.14
C ARG A 20 0.60 1.58 -23.39
N ARG A 21 -0.08 2.73 -23.35
CA ARG A 21 -0.76 3.32 -24.51
C ARG A 21 -0.29 4.78 -24.71
N PRO A 22 0.72 5.01 -25.57
CA PRO A 22 1.28 6.34 -25.86
C PRO A 22 0.24 7.40 -26.26
N LYS A 23 -0.93 6.97 -26.76
CA LYS A 23 -2.06 7.84 -27.10
C LYS A 23 -2.68 8.56 -25.90
N PHE A 24 -2.51 8.05 -24.67
CA PHE A 24 -3.09 8.65 -23.47
C PHE A 24 -2.08 9.51 -22.68
N ASP A 25 -0.77 9.31 -22.86
CA ASP A 25 0.26 10.08 -22.15
C ASP A 25 0.27 11.55 -22.58
N LEU A 26 0.19 11.81 -23.89
CA LEU A 26 0.05 13.17 -24.45
C LEU A 26 -1.24 13.88 -24.02
N ALA A 27 -2.32 13.13 -23.78
CA ALA A 27 -3.56 13.71 -23.27
C ALA A 27 -3.48 13.94 -21.74
N ASN A 28 -2.82 13.07 -20.98
CA ASN A 28 -2.72 13.20 -19.53
C ASN A 28 -1.93 14.46 -19.11
N ASP A 29 -0.84 14.77 -19.80
CA ASP A 29 -0.04 15.98 -19.55
C ASP A 29 -0.79 17.27 -19.96
N ASN A 30 -1.56 17.20 -21.06
CA ASN A 30 -2.30 18.35 -21.57
C ASN A 30 -3.65 18.60 -20.87
N TYR A 31 -4.28 17.56 -20.30
CA TYR A 31 -5.64 17.65 -19.72
C TYR A 31 -5.70 17.43 -18.21
N LYS A 32 -4.56 17.26 -17.51
CA LYS A 32 -4.52 17.13 -16.03
C LYS A 32 -5.42 16.02 -15.47
N MET A 33 -5.77 15.00 -16.27
CA MET A 33 -6.80 14.02 -15.90
C MET A 33 -6.44 13.15 -14.69
N ASN A 34 -5.16 13.07 -14.32
CA ASN A 34 -4.65 12.29 -13.19
C ASN A 34 -4.28 13.16 -11.97
N GLU A 35 -4.73 14.41 -11.90
CA GLU A 35 -4.44 15.25 -10.75
C GLU A 35 -5.27 14.88 -9.51
N THR A 36 -6.22 13.94 -9.57
CA THR A 36 -7.06 13.62 -8.41
C THR A 36 -7.36 12.13 -8.25
N ALA A 37 -7.21 11.60 -7.03
CA ALA A 37 -7.66 10.27 -6.64
C ALA A 37 -8.95 10.34 -5.82
N ASN A 38 -9.68 9.23 -5.74
CA ASN A 38 -10.85 9.10 -4.88
C ASN A 38 -10.60 8.06 -3.80
N LEU A 39 -10.74 8.46 -2.54
CA LEU A 39 -10.86 7.53 -1.43
C LEU A 39 -12.35 7.28 -1.17
N PHE A 40 -12.76 6.04 -1.37
CA PHE A 40 -14.12 5.59 -1.13
C PHE A 40 -14.21 4.88 0.22
N LEU A 41 -15.07 5.40 1.10
CA LEU A 41 -15.43 4.74 2.34
C LEU A 41 -16.82 4.12 2.14
N ILE A 42 -16.84 2.80 2.04
CA ILE A 42 -18.04 2.01 1.76
C ILE A 42 -18.45 1.35 3.08
N PRO A 43 -19.58 1.73 3.69
CA PRO A 43 -20.06 1.05 4.88
C PRO A 43 -20.42 -0.40 4.54
N LYS A 44 -20.33 -1.28 5.54
CA LYS A 44 -20.76 -2.67 5.38
C LYS A 44 -22.24 -2.70 4.98
N GLU A 45 -22.56 -3.49 3.95
CA GLU A 45 -23.93 -3.65 3.49
C GLU A 45 -24.84 -4.14 4.62
N THR A 46 -25.98 -3.47 4.78
CA THR A 46 -27.07 -3.89 5.66
C THR A 46 -28.28 -4.24 4.81
N TYR A 47 -28.96 -5.35 5.14
CA TYR A 47 -30.13 -5.82 4.38
C TYR A 47 -31.16 -4.70 4.17
N GLY A 48 -31.54 -4.46 2.92
CA GLY A 48 -32.61 -3.52 2.56
C GLY A 48 -32.24 -2.04 2.54
N THR A 49 -30.95 -1.67 2.65
CA THR A 49 -30.51 -0.28 2.52
C THR A 49 -29.33 -0.16 1.56
N GLU A 50 -29.43 0.76 0.59
CA GLU A 50 -28.31 1.07 -0.30
C GLU A 50 -27.17 1.72 0.51
N PRO A 51 -25.90 1.27 0.34
CA PRO A 51 -24.79 1.82 1.10
C PRO A 51 -24.56 3.29 0.73
N LYS A 52 -24.54 4.17 1.74
CA LYS A 52 -24.13 5.56 1.56
C LYS A 52 -22.62 5.63 1.37
N LEU A 53 -22.19 5.84 0.14
CA LEU A 53 -20.80 5.97 -0.24
C LEU A 53 -20.26 7.37 0.13
N LEU A 54 -19.21 7.41 0.94
CA LEU A 54 -18.46 8.63 1.18
C LEU A 54 -17.24 8.67 0.24
N ARG A 55 -17.16 9.71 -0.58
CA ARG A 55 -16.09 9.92 -1.55
C ARG A 55 -15.26 11.14 -1.14
N LEU A 56 -14.00 10.91 -0.77
CA LEU A 56 -13.03 11.97 -0.58
C LEU A 56 -12.20 12.14 -1.86
N LYS A 57 -12.23 13.32 -2.47
CA LYS A 57 -11.40 13.66 -3.64
C LYS A 57 -10.06 14.21 -3.16
N ILE A 58 -8.97 13.53 -3.48
CA ILE A 58 -7.60 13.83 -3.05
C ILE A 58 -6.85 14.41 -4.24
N GLN A 59 -6.28 15.60 -4.11
CA GLN A 59 -5.39 16.16 -5.13
C GLN A 59 -4.05 15.42 -5.15
N LEU A 60 -3.44 15.27 -6.32
CA LEU A 60 -2.15 14.62 -6.50
C LEU A 60 -1.05 15.43 -5.82
N TYR A 61 -1.11 16.75 -5.94
CA TYR A 61 -0.19 17.66 -5.26
C TYR A 61 -0.98 18.54 -4.31
N PRO A 62 -0.51 18.74 -3.07
CA PRO A 62 -1.17 19.68 -2.17
C PRO A 62 -0.92 21.11 -2.68
N GLU A 63 -1.99 21.89 -2.81
CA GLU A 63 -1.89 23.32 -3.18
C GLU A 63 -1.92 24.21 -1.94
N THR A 64 -2.63 23.78 -0.89
CA THR A 64 -2.79 24.55 0.34
C THR A 64 -2.56 23.70 1.59
N ILE A 65 -2.16 24.36 2.68
CA ILE A 65 -2.05 23.73 4.00
C ILE A 65 -3.41 23.21 4.48
N GLU A 66 -4.50 23.89 4.13
CA GLU A 66 -5.86 23.48 4.50
C GLU A 66 -6.24 22.12 3.89
N GLN A 67 -5.95 21.90 2.60
CA GLN A 67 -6.15 20.59 1.95
C GLN A 67 -5.38 19.48 2.69
N MET A 68 -4.14 19.77 3.08
CA MET A 68 -3.29 18.85 3.84
C MET A 68 -3.86 18.58 5.25
N LEU A 69 -4.44 19.58 5.92
CA LEU A 69 -5.05 19.43 7.24
C LEU A 69 -6.31 18.57 7.18
N ILE A 70 -7.18 18.81 6.20
CA ILE A 70 -8.39 18.01 5.97
C ILE A 70 -7.99 16.55 5.72
N PHE A 71 -6.97 16.32 4.89
CA PHE A 71 -6.52 14.98 4.60
C PHE A 71 -5.91 14.27 5.81
N ARG A 72 -5.01 14.94 6.56
CA ARG A 72 -4.47 14.43 7.83
C ARG A 72 -5.60 14.05 8.79
N TYR A 73 -6.60 14.92 8.96
CA TYR A 73 -7.75 14.65 9.82
C TYR A 73 -8.45 13.35 9.40
N TRP A 74 -8.75 13.17 8.11
CA TRP A 74 -9.39 11.93 7.65
C TRP A 74 -8.52 10.69 7.88
N LEU A 75 -7.21 10.77 7.63
CA LEU A 75 -6.29 9.67 7.91
C LEU A 75 -6.26 9.31 9.40
N GLU A 76 -6.23 10.30 10.28
CA GLU A 76 -6.30 10.11 11.73
C GLU A 76 -7.65 9.48 12.15
N ARG A 77 -8.77 9.88 11.54
CA ARG A 77 -10.06 9.21 11.80
C ARG A 77 -10.04 7.74 11.36
N LEU A 78 -9.41 7.44 10.23
CA LEU A 78 -9.35 6.08 9.69
C LEU A 78 -8.42 5.16 10.48
N SER A 79 -7.35 5.68 11.10
CA SER A 79 -6.48 4.88 11.97
C SER A 79 -7.17 4.38 13.23
N HIS A 80 -8.30 4.99 13.62
CA HIS A 80 -9.14 4.54 14.73
C HIS A 80 -10.28 3.59 14.31
N CYS A 81 -10.35 3.21 13.03
CA CYS A 81 -11.38 2.31 12.51
C CYS A 81 -10.82 0.88 12.32
N PHE A 82 -11.71 -0.12 12.44
CA PHE A 82 -11.44 -1.46 11.92
C PHE A 82 -12.06 -1.61 10.54
N ILE A 83 -11.21 -1.74 9.53
CA ILE A 83 -11.59 -1.78 8.12
C ILE A 83 -11.68 -3.24 7.69
N GLU A 84 -12.79 -3.63 7.07
CA GLU A 84 -12.92 -5.01 6.59
C GLU A 84 -11.98 -5.26 5.41
N ASN A 85 -12.01 -4.41 4.39
CA ASN A 85 -11.18 -4.55 3.19
C ASN A 85 -10.47 -3.23 2.87
N ILE A 86 -9.17 -3.29 2.65
CA ILE A 86 -8.41 -2.23 1.97
C ILE A 86 -8.09 -2.73 0.57
N LYS A 87 -8.45 -1.96 -0.45
CA LYS A 87 -8.14 -2.23 -1.85
C LYS A 87 -7.33 -1.08 -2.43
N ILE A 88 -6.19 -1.38 -3.03
CA ILE A 88 -5.28 -0.37 -3.58
C ILE A 88 -5.25 -0.56 -5.08
N GLU A 89 -6.31 -0.11 -5.73
CA GLU A 89 -6.51 -0.31 -7.16
C GLU A 89 -6.01 0.90 -7.98
N GLN A 90 -5.78 2.06 -7.36
CA GLN A 90 -5.52 3.32 -8.09
C GLN A 90 -4.48 4.27 -7.43
N GLY A 91 -3.81 3.81 -6.37
CA GLY A 91 -2.72 4.56 -5.75
C GLY A 91 -2.68 4.45 -4.24
N LEU A 92 -1.47 4.47 -3.71
CA LEU A 92 -1.18 4.45 -2.28
C LEU A 92 -1.00 5.85 -1.76
N ILE A 93 -1.44 6.14 -0.54
CA ILE A 93 -1.02 7.38 0.11
C ILE A 93 0.51 7.37 0.19
N ASN A 94 1.14 8.45 -0.27
CA ASN A 94 2.59 8.50 -0.35
C ASN A 94 3.19 8.36 1.08
N PRO A 95 4.06 7.37 1.35
CA PRO A 95 4.74 7.19 2.63
C PRO A 95 5.40 8.47 3.17
N GLU A 96 6.04 9.25 2.30
CA GLU A 96 6.68 10.53 2.69
C GLU A 96 5.65 11.55 3.20
N MET A 97 4.46 11.54 2.60
CA MET A 97 3.37 12.41 3.03
C MET A 97 2.79 11.98 4.37
N ILE A 98 2.72 10.68 4.64
CA ILE A 98 2.29 10.15 5.94
C ILE A 98 3.28 10.54 7.04
N ASP A 99 4.58 10.31 6.82
CA ASP A 99 5.61 10.74 7.75
C ASP A 99 5.51 12.26 8.01
N LEU A 100 5.21 13.05 6.99
CA LEU A 100 5.02 14.50 7.10
C LEU A 100 3.73 14.92 7.82
N PHE A 101 2.64 14.16 7.70
CA PHE A 101 1.39 14.44 8.40
C PHE A 101 1.45 14.11 9.88
N PHE A 102 2.21 13.07 10.23
CA PHE A 102 2.26 12.51 11.58
C PHE A 102 3.62 12.71 12.27
N ASP A 103 4.44 13.65 11.76
CA ASP A 103 5.74 14.04 12.29
C ASP A 103 6.67 12.84 12.58
N GLY A 104 6.66 11.85 11.69
CA GLY A 104 7.43 10.61 11.80
C GLY A 104 6.97 9.64 12.92
N SER A 105 5.93 9.99 13.68
CA SER A 105 5.38 9.14 14.73
C SER A 105 4.67 7.90 14.16
N GLN A 106 4.71 6.78 14.89
CA GLN A 106 4.02 5.53 14.51
C GLN A 106 2.48 5.59 14.61
N THR A 107 1.89 6.78 14.69
CA THR A 107 0.47 6.96 15.03
C THR A 107 -0.48 6.59 13.89
N PHE A 108 -0.04 6.65 12.64
CA PHE A 108 -0.87 6.23 11.52
C PHE A 108 -0.75 4.72 11.28
N LYS A 109 -1.75 3.98 11.76
CA LYS A 109 -1.95 2.55 11.44
C LYS A 109 -3.39 2.32 11.04
N LEU A 110 -3.60 1.81 9.83
CA LEU A 110 -4.90 1.32 9.39
C LEU A 110 -5.07 -0.11 9.86
N HIS A 111 -6.11 -0.37 10.64
CA HIS A 111 -6.42 -1.72 11.10
C HIS A 111 -7.33 -2.41 10.09
N ALA A 112 -6.83 -3.45 9.44
CA ALA A 112 -7.56 -4.15 8.39
C ALA A 112 -7.67 -5.65 8.63
N LYS A 113 -8.81 -6.24 8.24
CA LYS A 113 -9.01 -7.70 8.20
C LYS A 113 -8.43 -8.31 6.93
N TYR A 114 -8.60 -7.62 5.81
CA TYR A 114 -8.15 -8.02 4.48
C TYR A 114 -7.43 -6.87 3.80
N PHE A 115 -6.31 -7.18 3.17
CA PHE A 115 -5.55 -6.21 2.38
C PHE A 115 -5.36 -6.75 0.96
N HIS A 116 -5.95 -6.08 -0.03
CA HIS A 116 -5.97 -6.52 -1.42
C HIS A 116 -4.91 -5.74 -2.20
N LEU A 117 -3.91 -6.48 -2.67
CA LEU A 117 -2.87 -6.03 -3.60
C LEU A 117 -3.24 -6.49 -5.00
N TYR A 118 -3.38 -5.53 -5.91
CA TYR A 118 -3.49 -5.82 -7.33
C TYR A 118 -2.11 -5.69 -7.95
N ARG A 119 -1.73 -6.62 -8.86
CA ARG A 119 -0.41 -6.60 -9.47
C ARG A 119 -0.24 -5.38 -10.37
N ILE A 120 0.35 -4.33 -9.83
CA ILE A 120 0.79 -3.17 -10.61
C ILE A 120 2.28 -2.95 -10.37
N PHE A 121 3.11 -3.81 -10.96
CA PHE A 121 4.55 -3.63 -11.12
C PHE A 121 5.40 -3.50 -9.82
N TYR A 122 6.70 -3.72 -10.01
CA TYR A 122 7.70 -4.08 -9.00
C TYR A 122 8.18 -2.90 -8.15
N TYR A 123 7.28 -2.14 -7.51
CA TYR A 123 7.70 -1.02 -6.66
C TYR A 123 7.74 -1.47 -5.19
N PRO A 124 8.94 -1.68 -4.60
CA PRO A 124 9.08 -2.07 -3.20
C PRO A 124 8.40 -1.09 -2.23
N GLU A 125 8.18 0.16 -2.64
CA GLU A 125 7.50 1.21 -1.89
C GLU A 125 6.03 0.86 -1.56
N GLU A 126 5.37 0.03 -2.37
CA GLU A 126 4.00 -0.39 -2.08
C GLU A 126 3.95 -1.31 -0.84
N TYR A 127 4.96 -2.17 -0.72
CA TYR A 127 5.18 -3.01 0.45
C TYR A 127 5.64 -2.23 1.67
N GLN A 128 6.30 -1.08 1.47
CA GLN A 128 6.60 -0.15 2.56
C GLN A 128 5.31 0.34 3.22
N PHE A 129 4.35 0.78 2.41
CA PHE A 129 3.08 1.28 2.94
C PHE A 129 2.36 0.23 3.77
N MET A 130 2.35 -1.01 3.30
CA MET A 130 1.77 -2.14 4.03
C MET A 130 2.40 -2.33 5.40
N TYR A 131 3.73 -2.36 5.46
CA TYR A 131 4.44 -2.69 6.68
C TYR A 131 4.36 -1.54 7.70
N ASP A 132 4.59 -0.31 7.26
CA ASP A 132 4.70 0.85 8.15
C ASP A 132 3.33 1.35 8.63
N TYR A 133 2.31 1.26 7.77
CA TYR A 133 1.05 2.00 7.97
C TYR A 133 -0.20 1.14 7.98
N VAL A 134 -0.12 -0.17 7.70
CA VAL A 134 -1.28 -1.05 7.73
C VAL A 134 -1.06 -2.19 8.73
N ALA A 135 -1.78 -2.13 9.84
CA ALA A 135 -1.88 -3.24 10.77
C ALA A 135 -2.91 -4.25 10.24
N ILE A 136 -2.42 -5.26 9.53
CA ILE A 136 -3.23 -6.39 9.11
C ILE A 136 -3.40 -7.30 10.33
N TYR A 137 -4.57 -7.22 10.98
CA TYR A 137 -4.91 -8.16 12.04
C TYR A 137 -5.18 -9.50 11.39
N GLY A 138 -4.22 -10.41 11.58
CA GLY A 138 -4.06 -11.70 10.91
C GLY A 138 -5.14 -12.74 11.20
N SER A 139 -6.41 -12.43 11.01
CA SER A 139 -7.40 -13.49 10.89
C SER A 139 -7.40 -14.09 9.49
N LYS A 140 -7.14 -13.31 8.42
CA LYS A 140 -7.39 -13.79 7.04
C LYS A 140 -6.49 -13.29 5.90
N GLY A 141 -5.67 -12.25 6.07
CA GLY A 141 -4.43 -12.10 5.29
C GLY A 141 -4.38 -11.06 4.16
N ILE A 142 -3.26 -11.08 3.40
CA ILE A 142 -3.07 -10.29 2.17
C ILE A 142 -3.57 -11.12 0.98
N TYR A 143 -4.40 -10.49 0.16
CA TYR A 143 -4.98 -11.05 -1.05
C TYR A 143 -4.23 -10.49 -2.23
N TYR A 144 -3.65 -11.40 -3.01
CA TYR A 144 -3.04 -11.07 -4.29
C TYR A 144 -4.08 -11.37 -5.36
N ASP A 145 -4.43 -10.39 -6.18
CA ASP A 145 -5.35 -10.55 -7.33
C ASP A 145 -4.62 -10.03 -8.58
N ASP A 146 -4.37 -10.93 -9.53
CA ASP A 146 -3.73 -10.62 -10.82
C ASP A 146 -4.73 -11.04 -11.93
N ASP A 147 -4.55 -10.53 -13.15
CA ASP A 147 -5.14 -11.14 -14.35
C ASP A 147 -4.60 -12.57 -14.58
N SER A 148 -3.60 -13.01 -13.79
CA SER A 148 -3.34 -14.42 -13.51
C SER A 148 -4.17 -14.86 -12.30
N ASP A 149 -4.94 -15.95 -12.40
CA ASP A 149 -5.92 -16.49 -11.42
C ASP A 149 -5.41 -16.82 -9.98
N TRP A 150 -4.47 -16.04 -9.45
CA TRP A 150 -3.65 -16.34 -8.30
C TRP A 150 -4.23 -15.71 -7.04
N LYS A 151 -5.41 -16.17 -6.64
CA LYS A 151 -6.02 -15.75 -5.38
C LYS A 151 -5.25 -16.38 -4.23
N MET A 152 -4.52 -15.57 -3.46
CA MET A 152 -3.76 -16.05 -2.29
C MET A 152 -4.33 -15.50 -0.99
N ARG A 153 -4.19 -16.25 0.10
CA ARG A 153 -4.49 -15.80 1.47
C ARG A 153 -3.31 -16.11 2.37
N GLY A 154 -2.96 -15.20 3.28
CA GLY A 154 -1.78 -15.43 4.09
C GLY A 154 -1.46 -14.32 5.07
N ALA A 155 -0.66 -14.61 6.08
CA ALA A 155 -0.42 -13.70 7.19
C ALA A 155 1.07 -13.46 7.43
N LYS A 156 1.37 -12.38 8.16
CA LYS A 156 2.69 -12.17 8.72
C LYS A 156 2.97 -13.29 9.74
N ILE A 157 4.06 -14.01 9.54
CA ILE A 157 4.49 -15.08 10.44
C ILE A 157 5.52 -14.56 11.43
N LYS A 158 6.46 -13.74 10.96
CA LYS A 158 7.62 -13.34 11.76
C LYS A 158 8.15 -11.96 11.38
N GLU A 159 8.78 -11.30 12.34
CA GLU A 159 9.67 -10.16 12.13
C GLU A 159 10.92 -10.35 12.99
N GLU A 160 12.10 -10.22 12.40
CA GLU A 160 13.37 -10.29 13.13
C GLU A 160 14.49 -9.54 12.40
N GLU A 161 15.57 -9.24 13.11
CA GLU A 161 16.82 -8.72 12.53
C GLU A 161 17.79 -9.89 12.28
N ARG A 162 18.26 -10.05 11.05
CA ARG A 162 19.20 -11.12 10.68
C ARG A 162 20.01 -10.79 9.44
N TYR A 163 21.09 -11.55 9.23
CA TYR A 163 21.75 -11.59 7.93
C TYR A 163 20.86 -12.32 6.92
N TYR A 164 20.54 -11.65 5.82
CA TYR A 164 19.83 -12.22 4.69
C TYR A 164 20.79 -12.34 3.51
N ARG A 165 20.81 -13.50 2.87
CA ARG A 165 21.61 -13.74 1.68
C ARG A 165 20.71 -13.54 0.47
N GLN A 166 20.95 -12.46 -0.28
CA GLN A 166 20.22 -12.24 -1.53
C GLN A 166 20.62 -13.31 -2.55
N ILE A 167 19.63 -13.83 -3.29
CA ILE A 167 19.84 -14.92 -4.25
C ILE A 167 20.77 -14.48 -5.39
N GLU A 168 20.71 -13.21 -5.79
CA GLU A 168 21.42 -12.70 -6.96
C GLU A 168 22.83 -12.18 -6.65
N GLU A 169 23.06 -11.56 -5.48
CA GLU A 169 24.30 -10.79 -5.25
C GLU A 169 25.39 -11.53 -4.45
N ARG A 170 25.13 -12.75 -3.95
CA ARG A 170 26.06 -13.53 -3.07
C ARG A 170 26.58 -12.81 -1.82
N GLU A 171 26.16 -11.58 -1.55
CA GLU A 171 26.50 -10.82 -0.34
C GLU A 171 25.44 -11.03 0.76
N HIS A 172 25.90 -10.97 2.00
CA HIS A 172 25.04 -11.03 3.18
C HIS A 172 24.72 -9.62 3.65
N VAL A 173 23.44 -9.26 3.64
CA VAL A 173 22.98 -7.95 4.14
C VAL A 173 22.35 -8.15 5.51
N PHE A 174 22.80 -7.39 6.50
CA PHE A 174 22.14 -7.36 7.81
C PHE A 174 20.94 -6.42 7.77
N CYS A 175 19.74 -6.98 7.92
CA CYS A 175 18.50 -6.27 7.73
C CYS A 175 17.42 -6.74 8.70
N LYS A 176 16.41 -5.90 8.90
CA LYS A 176 15.13 -6.35 9.45
C LYS A 176 14.37 -7.10 8.34
N VAL A 177 13.93 -8.31 8.63
CA VAL A 177 13.23 -9.19 7.71
C VAL A 177 11.82 -9.45 8.24
N VAL A 178 10.83 -9.28 7.37
CA VAL A 178 9.42 -9.54 7.66
C VAL A 178 8.96 -10.69 6.78
N GLU A 179 8.50 -11.77 7.41
CA GLU A 179 8.09 -12.99 6.74
C GLU A 179 6.58 -13.10 6.65
N TYR A 180 6.08 -13.39 5.45
CA TYR A 180 4.69 -13.69 5.19
C TYR A 180 4.57 -15.07 4.54
N GLU A 181 3.51 -15.78 4.90
CA GLU A 181 3.18 -17.10 4.35
C GLU A 181 1.82 -17.03 3.64
N PHE A 182 1.77 -17.46 2.38
CA PHE A 182 0.59 -17.38 1.51
C PHE A 182 0.22 -18.74 0.92
N PHE A 183 -1.08 -19.04 0.94
CA PHE A 183 -1.67 -20.23 0.33
C PHE A 183 -2.65 -19.83 -0.76
N GLY A 184 -2.66 -20.57 -1.87
CA GLY A 184 -3.67 -20.42 -2.90
C GLY A 184 -5.07 -20.71 -2.34
N ILE A 185 -6.03 -19.86 -2.68
CA ILE A 185 -7.45 -20.03 -2.36
C ILE A 185 -8.04 -21.08 -3.29
N ASP A 186 -7.79 -20.94 -4.59
CA ASP A 186 -8.31 -21.85 -5.62
C ASP A 186 -7.43 -23.09 -5.80
N ASN A 187 -6.16 -23.01 -5.41
CA ASN A 187 -5.23 -24.16 -5.38
C ASN A 187 -4.41 -24.15 -4.08
N PRO A 188 -4.88 -24.83 -3.01
CA PRO A 188 -4.19 -24.84 -1.71
C PRO A 188 -2.78 -25.45 -1.71
N ALA A 189 -2.44 -26.25 -2.74
CA ALA A 189 -1.08 -26.77 -2.89
C ALA A 189 -0.09 -25.68 -3.35
N LEU A 190 -0.58 -24.55 -3.87
CA LEU A 190 0.26 -23.39 -4.15
C LEU A 190 0.57 -22.69 -2.82
N HIS A 191 1.83 -22.78 -2.40
CA HIS A 191 2.33 -22.16 -1.18
C HIS A 191 3.49 -21.22 -1.53
N VAL A 192 3.45 -19.96 -1.06
CA VAL A 192 4.47 -18.94 -1.29
C VAL A 192 4.89 -18.32 0.03
N MET A 193 6.19 -18.27 0.28
CA MET A 193 6.79 -17.43 1.31
C MET A 193 7.27 -16.12 0.69
N MET A 194 6.94 -15.01 1.33
CA MET A 194 7.42 -13.69 0.94
C MET A 194 8.24 -13.07 2.08
N TYR A 195 9.37 -12.47 1.71
CA TYR A 195 10.30 -11.81 2.60
C TYR A 195 10.38 -10.34 2.17
N ILE A 196 10.04 -9.43 3.08
CA ILE A 196 10.24 -7.99 2.88
C ILE A 196 11.45 -7.57 3.71
N LEU A 197 12.45 -6.98 3.07
CA LEU A 197 13.73 -6.64 3.69
C LEU A 197 13.86 -5.13 3.87
N PHE A 198 14.27 -4.73 5.07
CA PHE A 198 14.49 -3.32 5.44
C PHE A 198 15.90 -3.15 6.00
N PRO A 199 16.67 -2.14 5.55
CA PRO A 199 17.93 -1.79 6.19
C PRO A 199 17.69 -1.41 7.67
N ILE A 200 18.63 -1.74 8.56
CA ILE A 200 18.51 -1.37 9.97
C ILE A 200 18.38 0.16 10.12
N GLY A 201 17.41 0.60 10.90
CA GLY A 201 17.10 2.02 11.10
C GLY A 201 16.41 2.70 9.91
N SER A 202 16.11 1.97 8.83
CA SER A 202 15.37 2.47 7.68
C SER A 202 13.96 1.88 7.64
N LYS A 203 12.99 2.72 7.26
CA LYS A 203 11.63 2.29 6.91
C LYS A 203 11.48 1.93 5.43
N LYS A 204 12.47 2.26 4.60
CA LYS A 204 12.41 1.98 3.15
C LYS A 204 12.66 0.51 2.88
N VAL A 205 11.81 -0.10 2.07
CA VAL A 205 12.01 -1.47 1.59
C VAL A 205 13.25 -1.48 0.71
N MET A 206 14.19 -2.35 1.04
CA MET A 206 15.40 -2.59 0.25
C MET A 206 15.13 -3.63 -0.83
N ASN A 207 14.43 -4.72 -0.50
CA ASN A 207 14.12 -5.78 -1.44
C ASN A 207 12.85 -6.54 -1.00
N VAL A 208 12.19 -7.20 -1.96
CA VAL A 208 11.09 -8.14 -1.73
C VAL A 208 11.43 -9.44 -2.44
N GLU A 209 11.58 -10.52 -1.69
CA GLU A 209 11.83 -11.85 -2.25
C GLU A 209 10.63 -12.75 -2.04
N SER A 210 10.32 -13.60 -3.02
CA SER A 210 9.27 -14.61 -2.90
C SER A 210 9.79 -15.99 -3.31
N LYS A 211 9.39 -17.02 -2.56
CA LYS A 211 9.77 -18.41 -2.78
C LYS A 211 8.53 -19.29 -2.81
N ARG A 212 8.33 -20.02 -3.90
CA ARG A 212 7.33 -21.09 -3.96
C ARG A 212 7.82 -22.29 -3.15
N ILE A 213 6.95 -22.81 -2.30
CA ILE A 213 7.16 -24.06 -1.56
C ILE A 213 6.30 -25.11 -2.26
N PHE A 214 6.95 -26.16 -2.78
CA PHE A 214 6.32 -27.33 -3.37
C PHE A 214 6.26 -28.46 -2.33
#